data_AF-A0A954CJB1-F1
#
_entry.id   AF-A0A954CJB1-F1
#
_cell.length_a   1.000
_cell.length_b   1.000
_cell.length_c   1.000
_cell.angle_alpha   90.00
_cell.angle_beta   90.00
_cell.angle_gamma   90.00
#
_symmetry.space_group_name_H-M   'P 1'
#
loop_
_entity.id
_entity.type
_entity.pdbx_description
1 polymer ?
#
loop_
_entity_poly.entity_id
_entity_poly.type
_entity_poly.pdbx_seq_one_letter_code
_entity_poly.pdbx_strand_id
1 'polypeptide(L)'
;MRSAFHNRAGFTLVEIVIAMLITALIVTSLGLIVRSTVDAKISVEAEARARRLGPNIMATISRDLRNAWATGPDENVELDGDWFRGDHNGGDDDAQDELWFVSSIDSYMKYQGISSDLTEVGYYIKENEVDDDSALAGLYSLYRREDFSVDKRPDEGGLGIKMHDRVVSFRIWYYDLPRDAVTEEGKLDPTALEDVVKRGSSTETDSWDAEEEGRLPYAVRVELILDATPIDAYNRKRKKRYAVYETVVRLPDFPALDENFRLFTAQAPAVPAAPAEGESTTPPPGDGGGDGGGGNPPSEG
;
A
#
# COMPACT_ATOMS: atom_id res chain seq x y z
N MET A 1 50.44 7.99 -74.71
CA MET A 1 50.18 8.72 -73.45
C MET A 1 48.97 9.62 -73.67
N ARG A 2 47.75 9.10 -73.47
CA ARG A 2 46.50 9.87 -73.67
C ARG A 2 46.13 10.52 -72.34
N SER A 3 46.24 11.84 -72.31
CA SER A 3 45.78 12.67 -71.19
C SER A 3 44.26 12.54 -71.08
N ALA A 4 43.80 11.89 -70.01
CA ALA A 4 42.39 11.86 -69.63
C ALA A 4 42.03 13.25 -69.11
N PHE A 5 41.39 14.06 -69.96
CA PHE A 5 40.73 15.29 -69.53
C PHE A 5 39.66 14.93 -68.49
N HIS A 6 40.00 15.15 -67.22
CA HIS A 6 39.03 15.21 -66.15
C HIS A 6 38.19 16.47 -66.39
N ASN A 7 36.99 16.30 -66.93
CA ASN A 7 35.95 17.32 -66.88
C ASN A 7 35.64 17.61 -65.41
N ARG A 8 36.25 18.65 -64.84
CA ARG A 8 35.84 19.23 -63.57
C ARG A 8 34.55 20.03 -63.83
N ALA A 9 33.43 19.32 -63.90
CA ALA A 9 32.12 19.94 -63.86
C ALA A 9 31.94 20.52 -62.44
N GLY A 10 32.01 21.84 -62.32
CA GLY A 10 31.66 22.52 -61.08
C GLY A 10 30.15 22.38 -60.82
N PHE A 11 29.77 22.23 -59.55
CA PHE A 11 28.37 22.23 -59.13
C PHE A 11 27.67 23.49 -59.64
N THR A 12 26.46 23.32 -60.16
CA THR A 12 25.64 24.47 -60.58
C THR A 12 25.01 25.12 -59.35
N LEU A 13 24.79 26.44 -59.39
CA LEU A 13 24.12 27.17 -58.30
C LEU A 13 22.73 26.58 -58.01
N VAL A 14 22.02 26.12 -59.04
CA VAL A 14 20.71 25.46 -58.93
C VAL A 14 20.81 24.17 -58.12
N GLU A 15 21.86 23.38 -58.30
CA GLU A 15 22.07 22.12 -57.60
C GLU A 15 22.30 22.33 -56.10
N ILE A 16 23.04 23.38 -55.72
CA ILE A 16 23.24 23.75 -54.31
C ILE A 16 21.91 24.18 -53.67
N VAL A 17 21.11 24.99 -54.35
CA VAL A 17 19.80 25.42 -53.84
C VAL A 17 18.85 24.23 -53.65
N ILE A 18 18.82 23.29 -54.61
CA ILE A 18 18.01 22.07 -54.50
C ILE A 18 18.52 21.20 -53.34
N ALA A 19 19.83 21.02 -53.20
CA ALA A 19 20.41 20.25 -52.09
C ALA A 19 20.05 20.86 -50.73
N MET A 20 20.10 22.20 -50.60
CA MET A 20 19.67 22.90 -49.38
C MET A 20 18.18 22.71 -49.09
N LEU A 21 17.33 22.80 -50.11
CA LEU A 21 15.89 22.58 -49.97
C LEU A 21 15.59 21.15 -49.50
N ILE A 22 16.20 20.14 -50.12
CA ILE A 22 16.04 18.74 -49.73
C ILE A 22 16.54 18.53 -48.30
N THR A 23 17.69 19.10 -47.94
CA THR A 23 18.23 19.01 -46.58
C THR A 23 17.28 19.62 -45.56
N ALA A 24 16.71 20.79 -45.84
CA ALA A 24 15.74 21.44 -44.96
C ALA A 24 14.47 20.59 -44.78
N LEU A 25 13.97 19.97 -45.85
CA LEU A 25 12.82 19.05 -45.79
C LEU A 25 13.15 17.81 -44.94
N ILE A 26 14.33 17.21 -45.13
CA ILE A 26 14.77 16.05 -44.35
C ILE A 26 14.87 16.42 -42.86
N VAL A 27 15.56 17.51 -42.52
CA VAL A 27 15.70 17.97 -41.13
C VAL A 27 14.34 18.26 -40.49
N THR A 28 13.43 18.90 -41.23
CA THR A 28 12.06 19.19 -40.75
C THR A 28 11.30 17.89 -40.49
N SER A 29 11.33 16.93 -41.43
CA SER A 29 10.66 15.64 -41.29
C SER A 29 11.20 14.84 -40.10
N LEU A 30 12.53 14.84 -39.92
CA LEU A 30 13.17 14.19 -38.78
C LEU A 30 12.74 14.84 -37.47
N GLY A 31 12.68 16.18 -37.44
CA GLY A 31 12.21 16.93 -36.28
C GLY A 31 10.77 16.57 -35.89
N LEU A 32 9.88 16.41 -36.86
CA LEU A 32 8.50 15.97 -36.63
C LEU A 32 8.45 14.53 -36.08
N ILE A 33 9.23 13.61 -36.65
CA ILE A 33 9.29 12.21 -36.20
C ILE A 33 9.81 12.11 -34.77
N VAL A 34 10.88 12.84 -34.43
CA VAL A 34 11.45 12.84 -33.08
C VAL A 34 10.43 13.37 -32.07
N ARG A 35 9.79 14.50 -32.35
CA ARG A 35 8.76 15.07 -31.48
C ARG A 35 7.58 14.11 -31.28
N SER A 36 7.10 13.50 -32.37
CA SER A 36 6.03 12.51 -32.31
C SER A 36 6.41 11.28 -31.49
N THR A 37 7.65 10.80 -31.63
CA THR A 37 8.15 9.65 -30.87
C THR A 37 8.27 9.96 -29.38
N VAL A 38 8.77 11.15 -29.02
CA VAL A 38 8.88 11.58 -27.61
C VAL A 38 7.49 11.72 -26.98
N ASP A 39 6.56 12.41 -27.65
CA ASP A 39 5.18 12.57 -27.16
C ASP A 39 4.50 11.20 -26.98
N ALA A 40 4.70 10.27 -27.92
CA ALA A 40 4.18 8.91 -27.84
C ALA A 40 4.78 8.14 -26.65
N LYS A 41 6.10 8.20 -26.45
CA LYS A 41 6.78 7.56 -25.32
C LYS A 41 6.24 8.07 -23.98
N ILE A 42 6.13 9.39 -23.80
CA ILE A 42 5.63 10.00 -22.57
C ILE A 42 4.19 9.57 -22.29
N SER A 43 3.33 9.56 -23.33
CA SER A 43 1.95 9.09 -23.18
C SER A 43 1.88 7.62 -22.77
N VAL A 44 2.69 6.76 -23.38
CA VAL A 44 2.72 5.33 -23.07
C VAL A 44 3.28 5.08 -21.67
N GLU A 45 4.31 5.81 -21.24
CA GLU A 45 4.88 5.69 -19.89
C GLU A 45 3.89 6.14 -18.81
N ALA A 46 3.16 7.23 -19.02
CA ALA A 46 2.14 7.70 -18.08
C ALA A 46 1.01 6.66 -17.93
N GLU A 47 0.53 6.11 -19.04
CA GLU A 47 -0.52 5.08 -19.04
C GLU A 47 -0.02 3.76 -18.43
N ALA A 48 1.19 3.33 -18.77
CA ALA A 48 1.79 2.12 -18.20
C ALA A 48 2.02 2.26 -16.69
N ARG A 49 2.38 3.44 -16.20
CA ARG A 49 2.52 3.72 -14.76
C ARG A 49 1.17 3.57 -14.06
N ALA A 50 0.13 4.23 -14.55
CA ALA A 50 -1.21 4.12 -13.97
C ALA A 50 -1.68 2.67 -13.92
N ARG A 51 -1.58 1.93 -15.05
CA ARG A 51 -1.98 0.52 -15.16
C ARG A 51 -1.21 -0.44 -14.24
N ARG A 52 -0.01 -0.07 -13.77
CA ARG A 52 0.79 -0.90 -12.84
C ARG A 52 0.55 -0.51 -11.38
N LEU A 53 0.50 0.78 -11.09
CA LEU A 53 0.38 1.27 -9.71
C LEU A 53 -1.01 1.05 -9.14
N GLY A 54 -2.07 1.33 -9.92
CA GLY A 54 -3.46 1.18 -9.46
C GLY A 54 -3.75 -0.21 -8.90
N PRO A 55 -3.54 -1.30 -9.68
CA PRO A 55 -3.77 -2.66 -9.19
C PRO A 55 -2.91 -3.04 -7.98
N ASN A 56 -1.67 -2.53 -7.88
CA ASN A 56 -0.82 -2.78 -6.73
C ASN A 56 -1.36 -2.09 -5.47
N ILE A 57 -1.82 -0.84 -5.57
CA ILE A 57 -2.46 -0.12 -4.46
C ILE A 57 -3.71 -0.88 -4.00
N MET A 58 -4.58 -1.26 -4.94
CA MET A 58 -5.79 -2.03 -4.63
C MET A 58 -5.48 -3.39 -4.02
N ALA A 59 -4.42 -4.06 -4.48
CA ALA A 59 -3.97 -5.33 -3.91
C ALA A 59 -3.45 -5.18 -2.48
N THR A 60 -2.73 -4.10 -2.17
CA THR A 60 -2.31 -3.77 -0.81
C THR A 60 -3.51 -3.52 0.09
N ILE A 61 -4.43 -2.63 -0.29
CA ILE A 61 -5.66 -2.36 0.48
C ILE A 61 -6.46 -3.65 0.69
N SER A 62 -6.63 -4.44 -0.37
CA SER A 62 -7.35 -5.72 -0.28
C SER A 62 -6.64 -6.74 0.61
N ARG A 63 -5.31 -6.76 0.63
CA ARG A 63 -4.54 -7.64 1.51
C ARG A 63 -4.77 -7.23 2.96
N ASP A 64 -4.67 -5.95 3.27
CA ASP A 64 -4.77 -5.45 4.63
C ASP A 64 -6.20 -5.68 5.15
N LEU A 65 -7.23 -5.34 4.37
CA LEU A 65 -8.64 -5.60 4.69
C LEU A 65 -8.96 -7.10 4.90
N ARG A 66 -8.42 -8.00 4.08
CA ARG A 66 -8.64 -9.47 4.28
C ARG A 66 -8.05 -9.99 5.59
N ASN A 67 -7.08 -9.27 6.14
CA ASN A 67 -6.46 -9.57 7.43
C ASN A 67 -6.92 -8.57 8.50
N ALA A 68 -8.01 -7.84 8.26
CA ALA A 68 -8.63 -7.02 9.28
C ALA A 68 -9.02 -7.94 10.44
N TRP A 69 -8.70 -7.53 11.65
CA TRP A 69 -8.87 -8.33 12.83
C TRP A 69 -10.01 -7.75 13.66
N ALA A 70 -10.82 -8.65 14.23
CA ALA A 70 -11.89 -8.31 15.16
C ALA A 70 -11.85 -9.30 16.31
N THR A 71 -11.59 -8.83 17.54
CA THR A 71 -12.21 -9.50 18.68
C THR A 71 -13.66 -9.06 18.72
N GLY A 72 -14.56 -10.03 18.54
CA GLY A 72 -15.93 -9.85 18.99
C GLY A 72 -15.97 -9.52 20.49
N PRO A 73 -17.15 -9.11 21.00
CA PRO A 73 -17.34 -8.75 22.40
C PRO A 73 -17.18 -9.97 23.31
N ASP A 74 -15.95 -10.33 23.66
CA ASP A 74 -15.65 -11.21 24.77
C ASP A 74 -15.39 -10.33 25.99
N GLU A 75 -16.19 -10.51 27.05
CA GLU A 75 -16.14 -9.74 28.30
C GLU A 75 -14.75 -9.76 28.97
N ASN A 76 -13.85 -10.64 28.53
CA ASN A 76 -12.53 -10.84 29.11
C ASN A 76 -11.39 -10.14 28.36
N VAL A 77 -11.63 -9.66 27.13
CA VAL A 77 -10.64 -8.92 26.32
C VAL A 77 -11.33 -7.72 25.68
N GLU A 78 -11.68 -6.73 26.50
CA GLU A 78 -11.98 -5.39 25.99
C GLU A 78 -10.68 -4.78 25.46
N LEU A 79 -10.52 -4.79 24.14
CA LEU A 79 -9.68 -3.77 23.52
C LEU A 79 -10.45 -2.47 23.58
N ASP A 80 -10.09 -1.66 24.56
CA ASP A 80 -10.45 -0.26 24.58
C ASP A 80 -9.99 0.41 23.26
N GLY A 81 -10.90 0.86 22.41
CA GLY A 81 -10.60 1.64 21.21
C GLY A 81 -11.31 1.24 19.91
N ASP A 82 -11.35 2.16 18.96
CA ASP A 82 -11.89 1.96 17.60
C ASP A 82 -10.99 0.98 16.82
N TRP A 83 -11.37 -0.30 16.72
CA TRP A 83 -10.56 -1.32 16.03
C TRP A 83 -10.92 -1.50 14.54
N PHE A 84 -12.03 -0.93 14.09
CA PHE A 84 -12.37 -0.72 12.67
C PHE A 84 -13.34 0.44 12.53
N ARG A 85 -12.94 1.47 11.78
CA ARG A 85 -13.71 2.68 11.54
C ARG A 85 -13.51 3.20 10.13
N GLY A 86 -14.61 3.61 9.52
CA GLY A 86 -14.69 4.13 8.17
C GLY A 86 -15.52 5.39 8.12
N ASP A 87 -14.92 6.49 7.67
CA ASP A 87 -15.57 7.80 7.63
C ASP A 87 -15.64 8.31 6.18
N HIS A 88 -16.84 8.73 5.77
CA HIS A 88 -17.05 9.37 4.47
C HIS A 88 -16.72 10.85 4.55
N ASN A 89 -15.90 11.33 3.63
CA ASN A 89 -15.57 12.74 3.48
C ASN A 89 -15.62 13.17 2.00
N GLY A 90 -15.80 14.47 1.76
CA GLY A 90 -15.84 15.03 0.40
C GLY A 90 -17.21 14.89 -0.28
N GLY A 91 -17.23 15.08 -1.60
CA GLY A 91 -18.44 14.98 -2.42
C GLY A 91 -18.46 13.75 -3.33
N ASP A 92 -19.38 13.75 -4.28
CA ASP A 92 -19.59 12.59 -5.14
C ASP A 92 -18.46 12.31 -6.14
N ASP A 93 -17.83 13.37 -6.63
CA ASP A 93 -16.79 13.32 -7.65
C ASP A 93 -15.37 13.41 -7.07
N ASP A 94 -15.24 13.74 -5.79
CA ASP A 94 -13.99 14.05 -5.08
C ASP A 94 -13.96 13.47 -3.65
N ALA A 95 -14.58 12.29 -3.45
CA ALA A 95 -14.59 11.62 -2.16
C ALA A 95 -13.18 11.44 -1.58
N GLN A 96 -13.08 11.67 -0.27
CA GLN A 96 -11.84 11.74 0.51
C GLN A 96 -11.91 10.83 1.74
N ASP A 97 -12.46 9.64 1.55
CA ASP A 97 -12.81 8.76 2.65
C ASP A 97 -11.57 8.32 3.44
N GLU A 98 -11.80 8.03 4.72
CA GLU A 98 -10.77 7.55 5.63
C GLU A 98 -11.17 6.19 6.19
N LEU A 99 -10.17 5.34 6.40
CA LEU A 99 -10.37 3.99 6.92
C LEU A 99 -9.24 3.67 7.89
N TRP A 100 -9.62 3.25 9.10
CA TRP A 100 -8.72 2.92 10.20
C TRP A 100 -9.11 1.56 10.75
N PHE A 101 -8.17 0.62 10.88
CA PHE A 101 -8.48 -0.70 11.41
C PHE A 101 -7.24 -1.45 11.90
N VAL A 102 -7.43 -2.45 12.74
CA VAL A 102 -6.38 -3.37 13.16
C VAL A 102 -6.26 -4.52 12.16
N SER A 103 -5.03 -4.90 11.81
CA SER A 103 -4.74 -5.98 10.88
C SER A 103 -3.65 -6.90 11.40
N SER A 104 -3.75 -8.19 11.09
CA SER A 104 -2.74 -9.20 11.45
C SER A 104 -1.59 -9.30 10.44
N ILE A 105 -1.36 -8.24 9.67
CA ILE A 105 -0.21 -8.15 8.78
C ILE A 105 1.02 -7.67 9.54
N ASP A 106 2.19 -8.18 9.15
CA ASP A 106 3.46 -7.67 9.65
C ASP A 106 3.61 -6.18 9.32
N SER A 107 3.88 -5.37 10.34
CA SER A 107 4.26 -3.97 10.16
C SER A 107 5.56 -3.86 9.36
N TYR A 108 5.66 -2.89 8.44
CA TYR A 108 6.98 -2.56 7.85
C TYR A 108 7.87 -1.81 8.85
N MET A 109 7.29 -1.22 9.90
CA MET A 109 8.03 -0.62 11.00
C MET A 109 8.59 -1.69 11.93
N LYS A 110 9.87 -1.53 12.28
CA LYS A 110 10.53 -2.30 13.34
C LYS A 110 11.18 -1.33 14.30
N TYR A 111 10.71 -1.28 15.54
CA TYR A 111 11.33 -0.45 16.56
C TYR A 111 12.28 -1.30 17.40
N GLN A 112 13.59 -1.04 17.30
CA GLN A 112 14.62 -1.73 18.10
C GLN A 112 14.57 -3.28 18.04
N GLY A 113 14.07 -3.85 16.95
CA GLY A 113 13.90 -5.30 16.78
C GLY A 113 12.62 -5.88 17.37
N ILE A 114 11.75 -5.04 17.96
CA ILE A 114 10.41 -5.40 18.38
C ILE A 114 9.49 -5.37 17.15
N SER A 115 8.72 -6.42 16.96
CA SER A 115 7.62 -6.53 16.01
C SER A 115 6.33 -6.88 16.77
N SER A 116 5.21 -6.37 16.27
CA SER A 116 3.89 -6.78 16.75
C SER A 116 3.24 -7.71 15.71
N ASP A 117 2.47 -8.69 16.18
CA ASP A 117 1.66 -9.56 15.33
C ASP A 117 0.38 -8.85 14.84
N LEU A 118 0.00 -7.76 15.51
CA LEU A 118 -1.08 -6.87 15.12
C LEU A 118 -0.55 -5.48 14.81
N THR A 119 -1.05 -4.90 13.74
CA THR A 119 -0.65 -3.59 13.24
C THR A 119 -1.90 -2.77 12.98
N GLU A 120 -1.93 -1.53 13.47
CA GLU A 120 -2.93 -0.56 13.03
C GLU A 120 -2.63 -0.13 11.61
N VAL A 121 -3.65 -0.11 10.76
CA VAL A 121 -3.55 0.30 9.36
C VAL A 121 -4.55 1.42 9.12
N GLY A 122 -4.08 2.47 8.45
CA GLY A 122 -4.91 3.59 8.05
C GLY A 122 -4.78 3.89 6.57
N TYR A 123 -5.87 4.26 5.92
CA TYR A 123 -5.88 4.82 4.58
C TYR A 123 -6.60 6.16 4.59
N TYR A 124 -5.95 7.17 4.05
CA TYR A 124 -6.51 8.52 3.96
C TYR A 124 -5.84 9.25 2.81
N ILE A 125 -6.47 10.33 2.36
CA ILE A 125 -5.89 11.20 1.34
C ILE A 125 -5.64 12.60 1.90
N LYS A 126 -4.62 13.28 1.37
CA LYS A 126 -4.30 14.68 1.70
C LYS A 126 -4.18 15.49 0.42
N GLU A 127 -4.69 16.72 0.43
CA GLU A 127 -4.51 17.62 -0.70
C GLU A 127 -3.01 17.88 -0.93
N ASN A 128 -2.61 17.94 -2.20
CA ASN A 128 -1.23 18.25 -2.54
C ASN A 128 -0.93 19.74 -2.30
N GLU A 129 0.02 20.03 -1.42
CA GLU A 129 0.54 21.39 -1.19
C GLU A 129 1.46 21.82 -2.35
N VAL A 130 0.88 22.29 -3.45
CA VAL A 130 1.59 22.75 -4.65
C VAL A 130 0.99 24.05 -5.18
N ASP A 131 1.77 24.79 -5.97
CA ASP A 131 1.27 25.98 -6.67
C ASP A 131 0.12 25.63 -7.63
N ASP A 132 -0.84 26.55 -7.84
CA ASP A 132 -2.03 26.37 -8.70
C ASP A 132 -1.69 25.99 -10.16
N ASP A 133 -0.51 26.40 -10.65
CA ASP A 133 -0.03 26.09 -12.00
C ASP A 133 0.62 24.70 -12.11
N SER A 134 0.73 23.96 -11.00
CA SER A 134 1.30 22.62 -10.96
C SER A 134 0.36 21.58 -11.57
N ALA A 135 0.93 20.56 -12.22
CA ALA A 135 0.17 19.40 -12.71
C ALA A 135 -0.43 18.52 -11.59
N LEU A 136 -0.16 18.86 -10.32
CA LEU A 136 -0.70 18.24 -9.12
C LEU A 136 -1.76 19.09 -8.41
N ALA A 137 -2.02 20.31 -8.88
CA ALA A 137 -3.01 21.20 -8.28
C ALA A 137 -4.42 20.59 -8.38
N GLY A 138 -5.16 20.62 -7.27
CA GLY A 138 -6.48 19.99 -7.13
C GLY A 138 -6.45 18.46 -7.22
N LEU A 139 -5.30 17.84 -6.93
CA LEU A 139 -5.19 16.39 -6.74
C LEU A 139 -4.74 16.08 -5.31
N TYR A 140 -4.99 14.85 -4.89
CA TYR A 140 -4.65 14.34 -3.58
C TYR A 140 -3.51 13.33 -3.62
N SER A 141 -2.84 13.19 -2.49
CA SER A 141 -1.91 12.12 -2.17
C SER A 141 -2.58 11.09 -1.27
N LEU A 142 -2.59 9.83 -1.69
CA LEU A 142 -3.04 8.68 -0.87
C LEU A 142 -1.90 8.20 0.02
N TYR A 143 -2.20 8.03 1.29
CA TYR A 143 -1.30 7.51 2.30
C TYR A 143 -1.82 6.20 2.86
N ARG A 144 -0.89 5.31 3.18
CA ARG A 144 -1.10 4.18 4.07
C ARG A 144 -0.36 4.46 5.38
N ARG A 145 -1.08 4.66 6.47
CA ARG A 145 -0.53 4.70 7.83
C ARG A 145 -0.35 3.28 8.33
N GLU A 146 0.73 3.07 9.09
CA GLU A 146 0.84 1.91 9.96
C GLU A 146 1.37 2.30 11.34
N ASP A 147 0.89 1.63 12.37
CA ASP A 147 1.48 1.66 13.72
C ASP A 147 1.57 0.24 14.27
N PHE A 148 2.70 -0.08 14.90
CA PHE A 148 2.91 -1.39 15.50
C PHE A 148 2.29 -1.50 16.89
N SER A 149 1.92 -0.38 17.51
CA SER A 149 1.15 -0.35 18.75
C SER A 149 -0.34 -0.29 18.40
N VAL A 150 -1.15 -1.15 19.03
CA VAL A 150 -2.61 -1.03 19.00
C VAL A 150 -3.01 -0.20 20.22
N ASP A 151 -3.58 0.97 19.99
CA ASP A 151 -4.05 1.87 21.04
C ASP A 151 -5.50 2.32 20.80
N LYS A 152 -5.99 3.25 21.65
CA LYS A 152 -7.40 3.66 21.62
C LYS A 152 -7.76 4.58 20.43
N ARG A 153 -6.75 5.09 19.74
CA ARG A 153 -6.83 6.17 18.75
C ARG A 153 -6.08 5.76 17.48
N PRO A 154 -6.70 4.90 16.65
CA PRO A 154 -6.06 4.41 15.43
C PRO A 154 -5.80 5.51 14.39
N ASP A 155 -6.33 6.72 14.62
CA ASP A 155 -6.13 7.92 13.82
C ASP A 155 -4.83 8.68 14.16
N GLU A 156 -4.20 8.42 15.31
CA GLU A 156 -3.03 9.18 15.79
C GLU A 156 -1.71 8.41 15.77
N GLY A 157 -0.60 9.09 15.49
CA GLY A 157 0.72 8.45 15.51
C GLY A 157 1.00 7.64 14.24
N GLY A 158 1.79 6.57 14.36
CA GLY A 158 2.23 5.75 13.25
C GLY A 158 3.09 6.46 12.18
N LEU A 159 3.35 5.74 11.09
CA LEU A 159 4.08 6.21 9.92
C LEU A 159 3.17 6.19 8.68
N GLY A 160 2.94 7.36 8.09
CA GLY A 160 2.24 7.51 6.81
C GLY A 160 3.18 7.32 5.61
N ILE A 161 3.00 6.25 4.85
CA ILE A 161 3.70 6.00 3.59
C ILE A 161 2.84 6.51 2.43
N LYS A 162 3.35 7.48 1.67
CA LYS A 162 2.67 7.95 0.46
C LYS A 162 2.67 6.86 -0.61
N MET A 163 1.48 6.41 -1.01
CA MET A 163 1.30 5.39 -2.04
C MET A 163 1.24 6.00 -3.45
N HIS A 164 0.56 7.15 -3.59
CA HIS A 164 0.38 7.84 -4.87
C HIS A 164 0.04 9.31 -4.64
N ASP A 165 0.36 10.20 -5.58
CA ASP A 165 0.19 11.66 -5.46
C ASP A 165 -0.77 12.28 -6.49
N ARG A 166 -1.39 11.45 -7.34
CA ARG A 166 -2.35 11.89 -8.38
C ARG A 166 -3.71 11.22 -8.19
N VAL A 167 -4.19 11.22 -6.96
CA VAL A 167 -5.52 10.72 -6.62
C VAL A 167 -6.54 11.82 -6.87
N VAL A 168 -7.63 11.45 -7.54
CA VAL A 168 -8.77 12.34 -7.80
C VAL A 168 -9.84 12.09 -6.75
N SER A 169 -10.12 10.81 -6.47
CA SER A 169 -11.08 10.39 -5.47
C SER A 169 -10.66 9.04 -4.88
N PHE A 170 -10.90 8.89 -3.58
CA PHE A 170 -10.77 7.66 -2.84
C PHE A 170 -12.06 7.45 -2.05
N ARG A 171 -12.78 6.39 -2.40
CA ARG A 171 -14.13 6.14 -1.89
C ARG A 171 -14.27 4.73 -1.36
N ILE A 172 -14.98 4.60 -0.25
CA ILE A 172 -15.21 3.34 0.43
C ILE A 172 -16.71 3.19 0.71
N TRP A 173 -17.22 1.99 0.48
CA TRP A 173 -18.55 1.61 0.91
C TRP A 173 -18.47 0.35 1.76
N TYR A 174 -19.34 0.30 2.75
CA TYR A 174 -19.44 -0.80 3.68
C TYR A 174 -20.74 -1.53 3.43
N TYR A 175 -20.70 -2.86 3.48
CA TYR A 175 -21.88 -3.69 3.29
C TYR A 175 -22.19 -4.41 4.56
N ASP A 176 -23.45 -4.31 4.97
CA ASP A 176 -23.97 -5.10 6.05
C ASP A 176 -24.53 -6.47 5.57
N LEU A 177 -24.58 -7.44 6.48
CA LEU A 177 -25.37 -8.66 6.34
C LEU A 177 -26.87 -8.31 6.47
N PRO A 178 -27.72 -8.69 5.50
CA PRO A 178 -29.16 -8.61 5.65
C PRO A 178 -29.62 -9.44 6.84
N ARG A 179 -30.57 -8.91 7.63
CA ARG A 179 -31.11 -9.59 8.82
C ARG A 179 -31.78 -10.94 8.49
N ASP A 180 -32.21 -11.11 7.25
CA ASP A 180 -32.83 -12.31 6.68
C ASP A 180 -31.82 -13.26 6.01
N ALA A 181 -30.54 -12.90 5.94
CA ALA A 181 -29.49 -13.76 5.37
C ALA A 181 -29.12 -14.94 6.28
N VAL A 182 -29.49 -14.87 7.57
CA VAL A 182 -29.32 -15.95 8.53
C VAL A 182 -30.60 -16.79 8.57
N THR A 183 -30.49 -18.04 8.13
CA THR A 183 -31.59 -19.02 8.19
C THR A 183 -32.00 -19.32 9.64
N GLU A 184 -33.19 -19.90 9.86
CA GLU A 184 -33.65 -20.32 11.20
C GLU A 184 -32.68 -21.31 11.91
N GLU A 185 -31.79 -21.96 11.16
CA GLU A 185 -30.73 -22.84 11.66
C GLU A 185 -29.42 -22.11 12.03
N GLY A 186 -29.39 -20.78 11.94
CA GLY A 186 -28.18 -19.97 12.18
C GLY A 186 -27.15 -20.05 11.06
N LYS A 187 -27.48 -20.62 9.90
CA LYS A 187 -26.59 -20.70 8.73
C LYS A 187 -26.85 -19.54 7.78
N LEU A 188 -25.79 -18.96 7.25
CA LEU A 188 -25.87 -17.96 6.17
C LEU A 188 -26.32 -18.62 4.86
N ASP A 189 -27.34 -18.06 4.20
CA ASP A 189 -27.72 -18.44 2.84
C ASP A 189 -26.70 -17.90 1.82
N PRO A 190 -25.95 -18.76 1.11
CA PRO A 190 -24.95 -18.33 0.12
C PRO A 190 -25.52 -17.45 -1.00
N THR A 191 -26.80 -17.64 -1.34
CA THR A 191 -27.47 -16.91 -2.42
C THR A 191 -27.80 -15.48 -2.01
N ALA A 192 -28.27 -15.31 -0.77
CA ALA A 192 -28.50 -13.99 -0.19
C ALA A 192 -27.21 -13.15 -0.18
N LEU A 193 -26.06 -13.77 0.09
CA LEU A 193 -24.75 -13.11 0.14
C LEU A 193 -24.25 -12.53 -1.19
N GLU A 194 -24.71 -13.02 -2.33
CA GLU A 194 -24.33 -12.46 -3.64
C GLU A 194 -25.09 -11.17 -3.96
N ASP A 195 -26.32 -11.04 -3.47
CA ASP A 195 -27.15 -9.85 -3.68
C ASP A 195 -26.76 -8.68 -2.76
N VAL A 196 -26.14 -8.98 -1.62
CA VAL A 196 -25.68 -8.00 -0.63
C VAL A 196 -24.69 -7.00 -1.21
N VAL A 197 -23.74 -7.50 -2.01
CA VAL A 197 -22.59 -6.69 -2.44
C VAL A 197 -22.83 -6.00 -3.79
N LYS A 198 -24.10 -5.76 -4.11
CA LYS A 198 -24.49 -5.00 -5.31
C LYS A 198 -24.47 -3.51 -5.01
N ARG A 199 -24.05 -2.73 -6.01
CA ARG A 199 -24.06 -1.26 -5.92
C ARG A 199 -25.47 -0.73 -5.68
N GLY A 200 -25.62 0.12 -4.67
CA GLY A 200 -26.91 0.67 -4.25
C GLY A 200 -27.83 -0.36 -3.59
N SER A 201 -27.26 -1.45 -3.03
CA SER A 201 -28.03 -2.35 -2.17
C SER A 201 -28.49 -1.60 -0.91
N SER A 202 -29.56 -2.09 -0.28
CA SER A 202 -30.06 -1.51 0.98
C SER A 202 -29.12 -1.71 2.17
N THR A 203 -28.09 -2.54 2.01
CA THR A 203 -27.07 -2.80 3.03
C THR A 203 -25.79 -1.99 2.79
N GLU A 204 -25.73 -1.19 1.73
CA GLU A 204 -24.61 -0.31 1.41
C GLU A 204 -24.68 0.96 2.28
N THR A 205 -23.61 1.25 3.02
CA THR A 205 -23.41 2.47 3.80
C THR A 205 -22.10 3.15 3.41
N ASP A 206 -22.01 4.46 3.66
CA ASP A 206 -20.86 5.31 3.39
C ASP A 206 -19.90 5.42 4.59
N SER A 207 -20.39 5.15 5.80
CA SER A 207 -19.56 5.00 7.00
C SER A 207 -19.77 3.65 7.69
N TRP A 208 -18.84 3.29 8.57
CA TRP A 208 -18.94 2.14 9.45
C TRP A 208 -18.18 2.37 10.75
N ASP A 209 -18.80 2.04 11.87
CA ASP A 209 -18.17 2.01 13.19
C ASP A 209 -18.39 0.63 13.80
N ALA A 210 -17.30 -0.12 13.97
CA ALA A 210 -17.38 -1.47 14.50
C ALA A 210 -17.59 -1.52 16.01
N GLU A 211 -17.33 -0.43 16.74
CA GLU A 211 -17.71 -0.32 18.15
C GLU A 211 -19.23 -0.20 18.28
N GLU A 212 -19.86 0.61 17.43
CA GLU A 212 -21.32 0.76 17.40
C GLU A 212 -22.04 -0.51 16.90
N GLU A 213 -21.52 -1.12 15.83
CA GLU A 213 -22.12 -2.31 15.22
C GLU A 213 -21.74 -3.62 15.95
N GLY A 214 -20.72 -3.57 16.81
CA GLY A 214 -20.17 -4.72 17.54
C GLY A 214 -19.50 -5.78 16.65
N ARG A 215 -19.18 -5.45 15.39
CA ARG A 215 -18.58 -6.35 14.40
C ARG A 215 -18.01 -5.62 13.19
N LEU A 216 -17.23 -6.36 12.39
CA LEU A 216 -16.80 -5.93 11.07
C LEU A 216 -17.97 -5.85 10.08
N PRO A 217 -17.88 -4.98 9.06
CA PRO A 217 -18.78 -5.04 7.92
C PRO A 217 -18.60 -6.37 7.19
N TYR A 218 -19.65 -6.84 6.53
CA TYR A 218 -19.60 -8.08 5.76
C TYR A 218 -18.59 -8.00 4.60
N ALA A 219 -18.62 -6.87 3.90
CA ALA A 219 -17.71 -6.58 2.82
C ALA A 219 -17.44 -5.08 2.75
N VAL A 220 -16.30 -4.74 2.14
CA VAL A 220 -15.89 -3.37 1.87
C VAL A 220 -15.64 -3.26 0.37
N ARG A 221 -16.26 -2.27 -0.27
CA ARG A 221 -15.93 -1.88 -1.65
C ARG A 221 -15.06 -0.65 -1.61
N VAL A 222 -13.97 -0.68 -2.36
CA VAL A 222 -13.04 0.44 -2.48
C VAL A 222 -13.00 0.86 -3.94
N GLU A 223 -13.21 2.14 -4.20
CA GLU A 223 -13.01 2.78 -5.50
C GLU A 223 -11.88 3.81 -5.40
N LEU A 224 -10.95 3.73 -6.34
CA LEU A 224 -9.82 4.63 -6.46
C LEU A 224 -9.77 5.20 -7.86
N ILE A 225 -9.86 6.52 -7.97
CA ILE A 225 -9.76 7.24 -9.23
C ILE A 225 -8.41 7.95 -9.27
N LEU A 226 -7.57 7.57 -10.23
CA LEU A 226 -6.25 8.17 -10.46
C LEU A 226 -6.26 9.03 -11.72
N ASP A 227 -5.59 10.18 -11.66
CA ASP A 227 -5.29 10.93 -12.87
C ASP A 227 -4.11 10.29 -13.63
N ALA A 228 -4.42 9.80 -14.83
CA ALA A 228 -3.49 9.20 -15.78
C ALA A 228 -3.09 10.18 -16.90
N THR A 229 -3.34 11.49 -16.70
CA THR A 229 -2.99 12.52 -17.66
C THR A 229 -1.47 12.70 -17.68
N PRO A 230 -0.79 12.62 -18.84
CA PRO A 230 0.63 12.91 -18.91
C PRO A 230 0.92 14.34 -18.44
N ILE A 231 1.98 14.55 -17.66
CA ILE A 231 2.33 15.87 -17.06
C ILE A 231 2.36 16.98 -18.13
N ASP A 232 2.97 16.72 -19.28
CA ASP A 232 3.08 17.68 -20.39
C ASP A 232 1.72 18.06 -21.01
N ALA A 233 0.67 17.27 -20.77
CA ALA A 233 -0.66 17.52 -21.32
C ALA A 233 -1.42 18.63 -20.58
N TYR A 234 -1.06 18.94 -19.32
CA TYR A 234 -1.66 20.02 -18.54
C TYR A 234 -1.43 21.39 -19.19
N ASN A 235 -0.19 21.65 -19.60
CA ASN A 235 0.18 22.89 -20.30
C ASN A 235 -0.47 23.02 -21.69
N ARG A 236 -0.88 21.90 -22.29
CA ARG A 236 -1.43 21.85 -23.65
C ARG A 236 -2.97 21.87 -23.68
N LYS A 237 -3.65 22.09 -22.56
CA LYS A 237 -5.13 22.06 -22.41
C LYS A 237 -5.78 20.83 -23.04
N ARG A 238 -5.09 19.68 -22.99
CA ARG A 238 -5.62 18.42 -23.51
C ARG A 238 -6.66 17.84 -22.54
N LYS A 239 -7.54 16.97 -23.07
CA LYS A 239 -8.55 16.27 -22.27
C LYS A 239 -7.87 15.43 -21.17
N LYS A 240 -8.29 15.61 -19.92
CA LYS A 240 -7.86 14.79 -18.77
C LYS A 240 -8.23 13.32 -18.99
N ARG A 241 -7.41 12.42 -18.46
CA ARG A 241 -7.60 10.96 -18.51
C ARG A 241 -7.58 10.41 -17.09
N TYR A 242 -8.60 9.63 -16.77
CA TYR A 242 -8.74 9.00 -15.47
C TYR A 242 -8.65 7.49 -15.61
N ALA A 243 -8.04 6.85 -14.61
CA ALA A 243 -8.08 5.41 -14.43
C ALA A 243 -8.88 5.11 -13.16
N VAL A 244 -9.94 4.33 -13.31
CA VAL A 244 -10.84 3.94 -12.22
C VAL A 244 -10.52 2.51 -11.85
N TYR A 245 -10.28 2.27 -10.57
CA TYR A 245 -10.05 0.96 -10.01
C TYR A 245 -11.09 0.69 -8.93
N GLU A 246 -11.66 -0.50 -8.95
CA GLU A 246 -12.68 -0.92 -8.01
C GLU A 246 -12.35 -2.33 -7.54
N THR A 247 -12.51 -2.56 -6.25
CA THR A 247 -12.39 -3.90 -5.66
C THR A 247 -13.44 -4.07 -4.58
N VAL A 248 -13.86 -5.30 -4.38
CA VAL A 248 -14.75 -5.71 -3.30
C VAL A 248 -14.01 -6.74 -2.47
N VAL A 249 -13.94 -6.49 -1.17
CA VAL A 249 -13.22 -7.33 -0.22
C VAL A 249 -14.20 -7.81 0.83
N ARG A 250 -14.39 -9.13 0.90
CA ARG A 250 -15.10 -9.75 2.04
C ARG A 250 -14.17 -9.77 3.24
N LEU A 251 -14.69 -9.35 4.39
CA LEU A 251 -13.93 -9.37 5.63
C LEU A 251 -13.99 -10.78 6.25
N PRO A 252 -12.97 -11.15 7.04
CA PRO A 252 -12.98 -12.42 7.75
C PRO A 252 -14.16 -12.50 8.72
N ASP A 253 -14.86 -13.62 8.68
CA ASP A 253 -15.89 -13.96 9.64
C ASP A 253 -15.19 -14.56 10.87
N PHE A 254 -15.11 -13.78 11.96
CA PHE A 254 -14.57 -14.30 13.21
C PHE A 254 -15.73 -14.90 14.00
N PRO A 255 -15.75 -16.23 14.22
CA PRO A 255 -16.69 -16.80 15.16
C PRO A 255 -16.44 -16.13 16.52
N ALA A 256 -17.52 -15.78 17.22
CA ALA A 256 -17.41 -15.37 18.62
C ALA A 256 -16.52 -16.38 19.35
N LEU A 257 -15.55 -15.90 20.13
CA LEU A 257 -14.70 -16.76 20.96
C LEU A 257 -15.63 -17.51 21.92
N ASP A 258 -15.98 -18.74 21.56
CA ASP A 258 -16.82 -19.59 22.39
C ASP A 258 -15.98 -20.26 23.49
N GLU A 259 -16.63 -20.99 24.40
CA GLU A 259 -15.95 -21.69 25.49
C GLU A 259 -14.88 -22.70 25.03
N ASN A 260 -14.84 -23.07 23.74
CA ASN A 260 -13.85 -23.97 23.16
C ASN A 260 -12.55 -23.26 22.76
N PHE A 261 -12.57 -21.93 22.55
CA PHE A 261 -11.39 -21.13 22.23
C PHE A 261 -10.89 -20.38 23.47
N ARG A 262 -10.09 -21.07 24.29
CA ARG A 262 -9.41 -20.43 25.43
C ARG A 262 -8.12 -19.77 24.97
N LEU A 263 -8.02 -18.45 25.15
CA LEU A 263 -6.76 -17.73 25.06
C LEU A 263 -5.84 -18.19 26.19
N PHE A 264 -4.77 -18.92 25.85
CA PHE A 264 -3.74 -19.26 26.81
C PHE A 264 -2.75 -18.10 26.88
N THR A 265 -2.74 -17.36 27.99
CA THR A 265 -1.69 -16.38 28.27
C THR A 265 -0.39 -17.14 28.50
N ALA A 266 0.49 -17.18 27.49
CA ALA A 266 1.82 -17.74 27.65
C ALA A 266 2.63 -16.79 28.55
N GLN A 267 2.95 -17.23 29.77
CA GLN A 267 3.86 -16.50 30.65
C GLN A 267 5.24 -16.49 29.98
N ALA A 268 5.82 -15.30 29.78
CA ALA A 268 7.16 -15.20 29.22
C ALA A 268 8.12 -16.11 30.01
N PRO A 269 9.02 -16.86 29.34
CA PRO A 269 9.95 -17.74 30.02
C PRO A 269 10.73 -16.91 31.05
N ALA A 270 10.72 -17.35 32.30
CA ALA A 270 11.43 -16.68 33.38
C ALA A 270 12.87 -16.44 32.94
N VAL A 271 13.30 -15.18 32.91
CA VAL A 271 14.69 -14.82 32.70
C VAL A 271 15.49 -15.62 33.74
N PRO A 272 16.42 -16.50 33.34
CA PRO A 272 17.18 -17.27 34.31
C PRO A 272 17.86 -16.27 35.24
N ALA A 273 17.53 -16.37 36.53
CA ALA A 273 18.12 -15.51 37.55
C ALA A 273 19.64 -15.59 37.39
N ALA A 274 20.28 -14.42 37.24
CA ALA A 274 21.73 -14.35 37.25
C ALA A 274 22.24 -15.09 38.49
N PRO A 275 23.23 -15.98 38.37
CA PRO A 275 23.73 -16.73 39.52
C PRO A 275 24.15 -15.74 40.60
N ALA A 276 23.61 -15.92 41.80
CA ALA A 276 23.91 -15.09 42.94
C ALA A 276 25.42 -15.07 43.16
N GLU A 277 26.03 -13.90 43.05
CA GLU A 277 27.40 -13.68 43.51
C GLU A 277 27.42 -13.88 45.02
N GLY A 278 27.93 -15.03 45.48
CA GLY A 278 28.23 -15.21 46.90
C GLY A 278 28.11 -16.63 47.41
N GLU A 279 29.07 -17.50 47.06
CA GLU A 279 29.58 -18.47 48.02
C GLU A 279 31.03 -18.81 47.68
N SER A 280 31.94 -18.08 48.34
CA SER A 280 33.36 -18.43 48.36
C SER A 280 33.55 -19.71 49.15
N THR A 281 33.55 -20.85 48.48
CA THR A 281 33.97 -22.11 49.10
C THR A 281 35.49 -22.10 49.25
N THR A 282 35.96 -21.90 50.48
CA THR A 282 37.34 -22.14 50.89
C THR A 282 37.72 -23.58 50.57
N PRO A 283 38.80 -23.86 49.82
CA PRO A 283 39.21 -25.23 49.54
C PRO A 283 39.89 -25.83 50.78
N PRO A 284 39.63 -27.12 51.12
CA PRO A 284 40.33 -27.80 52.19
C PRO A 284 41.79 -28.13 51.81
N PRO A 285 42.69 -28.26 52.80
CA PRO A 285 44.10 -28.45 52.55
C PRO A 285 44.44 -29.91 52.22
N GLY A 286 45.07 -30.11 51.06
CA GLY A 286 46.13 -31.07 50.77
C GLY A 286 45.84 -32.57 50.84
N ASP A 287 46.13 -33.29 49.75
CA ASP A 287 47.25 -34.25 49.77
C ASP A 287 47.76 -34.50 48.34
N GLY A 288 49.05 -34.77 48.22
CA GLY A 288 49.81 -34.64 46.98
C GLY A 288 49.85 -35.87 46.06
N GLY A 289 50.52 -35.68 44.93
CA GLY A 289 51.17 -36.74 44.19
C GLY A 289 50.90 -36.77 42.69
N GLY A 290 51.95 -36.55 41.89
CA GLY A 290 52.13 -37.30 40.64
C GLY A 290 51.95 -36.55 39.33
N ASP A 291 53.05 -35.94 38.89
CA ASP A 291 53.75 -36.24 37.63
C ASP A 291 53.07 -36.01 36.26
N GLY A 292 53.73 -35.17 35.44
CA GLY A 292 54.08 -35.57 34.07
C GLY A 292 53.35 -34.93 32.88
N GLY A 293 54.06 -34.01 32.20
CA GLY A 293 53.97 -33.74 30.76
C GLY A 293 52.83 -32.79 30.33
N GLY A 294 53.03 -31.69 29.62
CA GLY A 294 54.03 -31.41 28.59
C GLY A 294 53.28 -31.11 27.29
N GLY A 295 53.31 -29.86 26.83
CA GLY A 295 52.82 -29.49 25.49
C GLY A 295 52.08 -28.17 25.42
N ASN A 296 52.76 -27.15 24.92
CA ASN A 296 52.23 -25.90 24.38
C ASN A 296 52.64 -25.88 22.89
N PRO A 297 52.14 -24.94 22.04
CA PRO A 297 50.78 -24.63 21.60
C PRO A 297 50.69 -24.92 20.05
N PRO A 298 49.99 -24.23 19.11
CA PRO A 298 49.74 -22.77 18.98
C PRO A 298 48.39 -22.30 18.35
N SER A 299 48.12 -21.00 18.55
CA SER A 299 47.66 -19.97 17.60
C SER A 299 46.56 -20.22 16.55
N GLU A 300 45.65 -19.23 16.53
CA GLU A 300 45.09 -18.48 15.38
C GLU A 300 44.01 -19.10 14.49
N GLY A 301 43.04 -18.23 14.19
CA GLY A 301 41.91 -18.41 13.29
C GLY A 301 40.86 -17.33 13.57
#